data_AF-E3FNM5-F1
#
_entry.id   AF-E3FNM5-F1
#
_cell.length_a   1.000
_cell.length_b   1.000
_cell.length_c   1.000
_cell.angle_alpha   90.00
_cell.angle_beta   90.00
_cell.angle_gamma   90.00
#
_symmetry.space_group_name_H-M   'P 1'
#
loop_
_entity.id
_entity.type
_entity.pdbx_description
1 polymer ?
#
loop_
_entity_poly.entity_id
_entity_poly.type
_entity_poly.pdbx_seq_one_letter_code
_entity_poly.pdbx_strand_id
1 'polypeptide(L)'
;MLAALGVDNFKSYRSARLPLAELTVLIGANASGKSNLLEALQMLSWLARGRRLSEILYALKDRQLDVRGPVNRLVHEDNASFMLSARIKGDGQLLGFAVTLGLEAQGLRIAGEALVDEETAAKLFLYQVDRESSSPYSNEIQVAYNNFAREE
;
A
#
# COMPACT_ATOMS: atom_id res chain seq x y z
N MET A 1 -2.27 -10.39 -12.79
CA MET A 1 -3.66 -9.97 -12.47
C MET A 1 -3.77 -9.61 -11.00
N LEU A 2 -4.45 -8.51 -10.66
CA LEU A 2 -4.74 -8.16 -9.27
C LEU A 2 -5.87 -9.07 -8.75
N ALA A 3 -5.59 -9.86 -7.71
CA ALA A 3 -6.49 -10.88 -7.17
C ALA A 3 -7.17 -10.44 -5.85
N ALA A 4 -6.54 -9.55 -5.08
CA ALA A 4 -7.16 -8.94 -3.91
C ALA A 4 -6.54 -7.58 -3.61
N LEU A 5 -7.32 -6.69 -3.00
CA LEU A 5 -6.89 -5.44 -2.40
C LEU A 5 -7.09 -5.54 -0.89
N GLY A 6 -6.08 -5.19 -0.09
CA GLY A 6 -6.19 -5.01 1.35
C GLY A 6 -5.96 -3.56 1.73
N VAL A 7 -6.69 -3.11 2.75
CA VAL A 7 -6.69 -1.73 3.21
C VAL A 7 -6.81 -1.73 4.72
N ASP A 8 -5.81 -1.16 5.40
CA ASP A 8 -5.78 -1.04 6.86
C ASP A 8 -5.54 0.41 7.27
N ASN A 9 -6.33 0.90 8.21
CA ASN A 9 -6.32 2.27 8.73
C ASN A 9 -6.37 3.38 7.65
N PHE A 10 -7.10 3.18 6.55
CA PHE A 10 -7.23 4.16 5.47
C PHE A 10 -8.63 4.78 5.42
N LYS A 11 -8.71 6.09 5.62
CA LYS A 11 -9.96 6.89 5.59
C LYS A 11 -11.05 6.28 6.48
N SER A 12 -12.08 5.68 5.87
CA SER A 12 -13.21 5.04 6.58
C SER A 12 -12.97 3.57 6.93
N TYR A 13 -11.86 2.99 6.48
CA TYR A 13 -11.55 1.57 6.67
C TYR A 13 -10.56 1.39 7.82
N ARG A 14 -11.00 0.71 8.88
CA ARG A 14 -10.10 0.17 9.91
C ARG A 14 -9.29 -1.00 9.37
N SER A 15 -9.95 -1.96 8.75
CA SER A 15 -9.33 -3.12 8.10
C SER A 15 -10.34 -3.71 7.12
N ALA A 16 -9.92 -3.93 5.88
CA ALA A 16 -10.72 -4.59 4.86
C ALA A 16 -9.84 -5.37 3.88
N ARG A 17 -10.38 -6.50 3.40
CA ARG A 17 -9.80 -7.28 2.31
C ARG A 17 -10.89 -7.50 1.27
N LEU A 18 -10.66 -7.04 0.05
CA LEU A 18 -11.54 -7.18 -1.09
C LEU A 18 -10.92 -8.17 -2.09
N PRO A 19 -11.43 -9.40 -2.19
CA PRO A 19 -11.15 -10.27 -3.32
C PRO A 19 -11.63 -9.61 -4.62
N LEU A 20 -10.81 -9.70 -5.67
CA LEU A 20 -11.09 -9.11 -6.97
C LEU A 20 -11.24 -10.20 -8.03
N ALA A 21 -12.33 -10.11 -8.77
CA ALA A 21 -12.55 -10.87 -10.00
C ALA A 21 -12.36 -9.94 -11.21
N GLU A 22 -12.36 -10.51 -12.42
CA GLU A 22 -12.26 -9.76 -13.68
C GLU A 22 -13.26 -8.60 -13.77
N LEU A 23 -14.47 -8.82 -13.27
CA LEU A 23 -15.46 -7.79 -13.02
C LEU A 23 -15.85 -7.77 -11.54
N THR A 24 -15.60 -6.64 -10.89
CA THR A 24 -16.00 -6.42 -9.50
C THR A 24 -16.93 -5.20 -9.44
N VAL A 25 -18.16 -5.40 -8.95
CA VAL A 25 -19.16 -4.33 -8.83
C VAL A 25 -19.31 -3.94 -7.36
N LEU A 26 -19.08 -2.67 -7.05
CA LEU A 26 -19.22 -2.13 -5.69
C LEU A 26 -20.59 -1.45 -5.52
N ILE A 27 -21.45 -2.02 -4.68
CA ILE A 27 -22.78 -1.48 -4.35
C ILE A 27 -22.90 -1.11 -2.87
N GLY A 28 -23.83 -0.21 -2.54
CA GLY A 28 -24.12 0.18 -1.15
C GLY A 28 -24.58 1.64 -1.03
N ALA A 29 -25.01 2.05 0.15
CA ALA A 29 -25.47 3.42 0.43
C ALA A 29 -24.41 4.50 0.17
N ASN A 30 -24.82 5.76 0.01
CA ASN A 30 -23.88 6.88 0.00
C ASN A 30 -23.06 6.90 1.30
N ALA A 31 -21.80 7.33 1.19
CA ALA A 31 -20.83 7.33 2.29
C ALA A 31 -20.47 5.94 2.89
N SER A 32 -20.86 4.83 2.26
CA SER A 32 -20.51 3.47 2.71
C SER A 32 -19.04 3.05 2.50
N GLY A 33 -18.15 3.98 2.15
CA GLY A 33 -16.73 3.70 1.91
C GLY A 33 -16.32 3.32 0.48
N LYS A 34 -17.25 3.09 -0.45
CA LYS A 34 -16.93 2.67 -1.85
C LYS A 34 -15.89 3.56 -2.55
N SER A 35 -16.08 4.88 -2.50
CA SER A 35 -15.12 5.81 -3.10
C SER A 35 -13.78 5.79 -2.38
N ASN A 36 -13.74 5.58 -1.06
CA ASN A 36 -12.50 5.44 -0.30
C ASN A 36 -11.73 4.17 -0.70
N LEU A 37 -12.44 3.09 -1.06
CA LEU A 37 -11.82 1.86 -1.55
C LEU A 37 -11.18 2.07 -2.94
N LEU A 38 -11.86 2.80 -3.83
CA LEU A 38 -11.31 3.18 -5.13
C LEU A 38 -10.10 4.12 -4.97
N GLU A 39 -10.13 5.03 -4.01
CA GLU A 39 -9.00 5.90 -3.68
C GLU A 39 -7.79 5.12 -3.18
N ALA A 40 -8.00 4.11 -2.33
CA ALA A 40 -6.94 3.21 -1.88
C ALA A 40 -6.31 2.46 -3.08
N LEU A 41 -7.12 1.94 -3.99
CA LEU A 41 -6.65 1.27 -5.20
C LEU A 41 -5.87 2.22 -6.13
N GLN A 42 -6.36 3.44 -6.33
CA GLN A 42 -5.67 4.45 -7.13
C GLN A 42 -4.32 4.84 -6.52
N MET A 43 -4.28 5.05 -5.20
CA MET A 43 -3.04 5.34 -4.48
C MET A 43 -2.05 4.18 -4.61
N LEU A 44 -2.48 2.95 -4.40
CA LEU A 44 -1.63 1.77 -4.59
C LEU A 44 -1.10 1.67 -6.02
N SER A 45 -1.95 1.86 -7.03
CA SER A 45 -1.55 1.85 -8.44
C SER A 45 -0.55 2.97 -8.77
N TRP A 46 -0.70 4.13 -8.12
CA TRP A 46 0.21 5.25 -8.31
C TRP A 46 1.59 4.97 -7.71
N LEU A 47 1.65 4.39 -6.51
CA LEU A 47 2.90 3.95 -5.86
C LEU A 47 3.60 2.87 -6.69
N ALA A 48 2.84 1.89 -7.20
CA ALA A 48 3.37 0.80 -8.01
C ALA A 48 4.01 1.25 -9.34
N ARG A 49 3.77 2.49 -9.78
CA ARG A 49 4.42 3.09 -10.97
C ARG A 49 5.77 3.73 -10.65
N GLY A 50 6.30 3.57 -9.44
CA GLY A 50 7.59 4.11 -9.02
C GLY A 50 7.60 5.64 -8.87
N ARG A 51 6.43 6.27 -8.68
CA ARG A 51 6.35 7.71 -8.44
C ARG A 51 6.79 8.06 -7.03
N ARG A 52 7.46 9.20 -6.86
CA ARG A 52 8.01 9.62 -5.57
C ARG A 52 6.91 10.08 -4.63
N LEU A 53 6.90 9.66 -3.36
CA LEU A 53 5.90 10.13 -2.38
C LEU A 53 5.79 11.66 -2.28
N SER A 54 6.90 12.39 -2.46
CA SER A 54 6.91 13.86 -2.51
C SER A 54 5.99 14.45 -3.59
N GLU A 55 5.74 13.69 -4.67
CA GLU A 55 4.85 14.09 -5.76
C GLU A 55 3.37 13.86 -5.43
N ILE A 56 3.02 13.12 -4.37
CA ILE A 56 1.60 12.90 -4.01
C ILE A 56 0.89 14.24 -3.80
N LEU A 57 1.50 15.16 -3.06
CA LEU A 57 0.89 16.47 -2.79
C LEU A 57 0.59 17.24 -4.08
N TYR A 58 1.51 17.19 -5.05
CA TYR A 58 1.32 17.80 -6.36
C TYR A 58 0.28 17.04 -7.20
N ALA A 59 0.32 15.71 -7.20
CA ALA A 59 -0.62 14.87 -7.93
C ALA A 59 -2.07 15.02 -7.43
N LEU A 60 -2.26 15.24 -6.12
CA LEU A 60 -3.56 15.57 -5.53
C LEU A 60 -4.03 16.95 -5.99
N LYS A 61 -3.13 17.95 -5.99
CA LYS A 61 -3.44 19.32 -6.41
C LYS A 61 -3.80 19.41 -7.90
N ASP A 62 -3.05 18.72 -8.75
CA ASP A 62 -3.19 18.72 -10.20
C ASP A 62 -4.21 17.67 -10.70
N ARG A 63 -4.94 17.03 -9.78
CA ARG A 63 -5.95 15.98 -10.05
C ARG A 63 -5.42 14.78 -10.86
N GLN A 64 -4.11 14.53 -10.82
CA GLN A 64 -3.52 13.30 -11.37
C GLN A 64 -3.78 12.07 -10.48
N LEU A 65 -4.05 12.31 -9.20
CA LEU A 65 -4.49 11.33 -8.23
C LEU A 65 -5.83 11.81 -7.64
N ASP A 66 -6.93 11.12 -7.98
CA ASP A 66 -8.27 11.50 -7.51
C ASP A 66 -8.53 10.94 -6.10
N VAL A 67 -7.79 11.48 -5.14
CA VAL A 67 -7.93 11.19 -3.71
C VAL A 67 -8.38 12.47 -3.02
N ARG A 68 -9.58 12.42 -2.44
CA ARG A 68 -10.25 13.59 -1.89
C ARG A 68 -9.73 13.92 -0.49
N GLY A 69 -9.57 15.22 -0.23
CA GLY A 69 -9.21 15.77 1.07
C GLY A 69 -7.70 15.93 1.28
N PRO A 70 -7.30 16.57 2.39
CA PRO A 70 -5.89 16.73 2.76
C PRO A 70 -5.23 15.39 3.10
N VAL A 71 -3.91 15.32 2.98
CA VAL A 71 -3.11 14.11 3.24
C VAL A 71 -3.31 13.55 4.65
N ASN A 72 -3.54 14.42 5.65
CA ASN A 72 -3.81 13.97 7.02
C ASN A 72 -5.15 13.24 7.19
N ARG A 73 -6.07 13.32 6.22
CA ARG A 73 -7.34 12.57 6.20
C ARG A 73 -7.20 11.18 5.57
N LEU A 74 -6.01 10.80 5.11
CA LEU A 74 -5.77 9.46 4.56
C LEU A 74 -5.72 8.41 5.65
N VAL A 75 -5.22 8.77 6.82
CA VAL A 75 -5.16 7.88 7.97
C VAL A 75 -6.54 7.83 8.65
N HIS A 76 -6.96 6.64 9.05
CA HIS A 76 -8.20 6.42 9.78
C HIS A 76 -8.05 6.91 11.23
N GLU A 77 -8.94 7.81 11.65
CA GLU A 77 -8.98 8.34 13.01
C GLU A 77 -7.61 8.91 13.44
N ASP A 78 -7.16 8.58 14.65
CA ASP A 78 -5.92 9.08 15.27
C ASP A 78 -4.73 8.14 15.04
N ASN A 79 -4.79 7.23 14.06
CA ASN A 79 -3.64 6.41 13.71
C ASN A 79 -2.51 7.28 13.12
N ALA A 80 -1.27 6.77 13.20
CA ALA A 80 -0.10 7.44 12.62
C ALA A 80 0.25 6.94 11.22
N SER A 81 -0.32 5.80 10.80
CA SER A 81 -0.03 5.17 9.51
C SER A 81 -1.22 4.40 8.96
N PHE A 82 -1.16 4.10 7.67
CA PHE A 82 -2.09 3.22 6.97
C PHE A 82 -1.32 2.25 6.09
N MET A 83 -1.92 1.09 5.81
CA MET A 83 -1.32 0.07 4.94
C MET A 83 -2.24 -0.21 3.76
N LEU A 84 -1.63 -0.28 2.57
CA LEU A 84 -2.27 -0.75 1.36
C LEU A 84 -1.57 -2.04 0.95
N SER A 85 -2.34 -3.07 0.63
CA SER A 85 -1.81 -4.36 0.18
C SER A 85 -2.52 -4.87 -1.06
N ALA A 86 -1.82 -5.68 -1.83
CA ALA A 86 -2.35 -6.36 -2.99
C ALA A 86 -1.89 -7.81 -3.03
N ARG A 87 -2.79 -8.69 -3.49
CA ARG A 87 -2.40 -10.00 -4.00
C ARG A 87 -2.38 -9.96 -5.51
N ILE A 88 -1.29 -10.44 -6.09
CA ILE A 88 -1.05 -10.39 -7.53
C ILE A 88 -0.80 -11.83 -7.98
N LYS A 89 -1.63 -12.32 -8.89
CA LYS A 89 -1.49 -13.64 -9.50
C LYS A 89 -0.92 -13.48 -10.90
N GLY A 90 0.19 -14.15 -11.22
CA GLY A 90 0.80 -14.12 -12.55
C GLY A 90 1.85 -15.21 -12.69
N ASP A 91 2.01 -15.78 -13.89
CA ASP A 91 3.09 -16.71 -14.24
C ASP A 91 3.31 -17.89 -13.27
N GLY A 92 2.23 -18.43 -12.69
CA GLY A 92 2.32 -19.52 -11.70
C GLY A 92 2.91 -19.08 -10.36
N GLN A 93 2.78 -17.80 -10.03
CA GLN A 93 3.11 -17.21 -8.74
C GLN A 93 1.90 -16.46 -8.16
N LEU A 94 1.81 -16.48 -6.83
CA LEU A 94 0.93 -15.61 -6.06
C LEU A 94 1.79 -14.71 -5.18
N LEU A 95 1.91 -13.45 -5.57
CA LEU A 95 2.68 -12.46 -4.82
C LEU A 95 1.78 -11.68 -3.85
N GLY A 96 2.24 -11.51 -2.63
CA GLY A 96 1.69 -10.59 -1.64
C GLY A 96 2.55 -9.33 -1.57
N PHE A 97 1.98 -8.18 -1.92
CA PHE A 97 2.62 -6.87 -1.75
C PHE A 97 1.92 -6.10 -0.65
N ALA A 98 2.68 -5.43 0.21
CA ALA A 98 2.15 -4.52 1.22
C ALA A 98 3.07 -3.31 1.36
N VAL A 99 2.49 -2.12 1.46
CA VAL A 99 3.19 -0.87 1.75
C VAL A 99 2.45 -0.14 2.88
N THR A 100 3.20 0.24 3.90
CA THR A 100 2.75 1.01 5.06
C THR A 100 3.29 2.43 4.93
N LEU A 101 2.38 3.40 4.92
CA LEU A 101 2.69 4.82 4.83
C LEU A 101 2.43 5.49 6.18
N GLY A 102 3.49 6.05 6.76
CA GLY A 102 3.43 6.88 7.95
C GLY A 102 3.14 8.34 7.59
N LEU A 103 2.35 9.00 8.43
CA LEU A 103 2.09 10.42 8.35
C LEU A 103 2.99 11.17 9.34
N GLU A 104 3.94 11.94 8.81
CA GLU A 104 4.84 12.78 9.59
C GLU A 104 4.57 14.27 9.32
N ALA A 105 5.21 15.17 10.09
CA ALA A 105 5.04 16.62 9.93
C ALA A 105 5.40 17.14 8.52
N GLN A 106 6.29 16.44 7.81
CA GLN A 106 6.79 16.80 6.48
C GLN A 106 6.02 16.13 5.34
N GLY A 107 5.09 15.20 5.64
CA GLY A 107 4.30 14.49 4.64
C GLY A 107 4.24 12.99 4.87
N LEU A 108 3.97 12.23 3.79
CA LEU A 108 3.94 10.77 3.84
C LEU A 108 5.35 10.18 3.69
N ARG A 109 5.61 9.12 4.44
CA ARG A 109 6.85 8.36 4.41
C ARG A 109 6.56 6.86 4.33
N ILE A 110 7.42 6.10 3.66
CA ILE A 110 7.37 4.63 3.73
C ILE A 110 7.87 4.19 5.10
N ALA A 111 6.96 3.70 5.92
CA ALA A 111 7.25 3.10 7.23
C ALA A 111 7.57 1.60 7.09
N GLY A 112 6.96 0.95 6.12
CA GLY A 112 7.25 -0.44 5.79
C GLY A 112 6.84 -0.75 4.36
N GLU A 113 7.54 -1.69 3.75
CA GLU A 113 7.17 -2.25 2.45
C GLU A 113 7.67 -3.68 2.41
N ALA A 114 6.88 -4.59 1.86
CA ALA A 114 7.27 -5.98 1.71
C ALA A 114 6.65 -6.57 0.46
N LEU A 115 7.41 -7.47 -0.17
CA LEU A 115 6.96 -8.34 -1.22
C LEU A 115 7.27 -9.78 -0.81
N VAL A 116 6.24 -10.61 -0.79
CA VAL A 116 6.32 -12.02 -0.43
C VAL A 116 5.80 -12.87 -1.58
N ASP A 117 6.41 -14.02 -1.78
CA ASP A 117 5.85 -15.10 -2.55
C ASP A 117 4.95 -15.95 -1.63
N GLU A 118 3.63 -15.89 -1.87
CA GLU A 118 2.63 -16.65 -1.11
C GLU A 118 2.41 -18.07 -1.68
N GLU A 119 3.05 -18.44 -2.79
CA GLU A 119 2.90 -19.77 -3.40
C GLU A 119 3.77 -20.82 -2.71
N THR A 120 4.93 -20.42 -2.17
CA THR A 120 5.79 -21.32 -1.39
C THR A 120 5.17 -21.63 -0.02
N ALA A 121 5.22 -22.91 0.40
CA ALA A 121 4.71 -23.35 1.70
C ALA A 121 5.34 -22.59 2.89
N ALA A 122 6.55 -22.07 2.71
CA ALA A 122 7.28 -21.28 3.69
C ALA A 122 6.94 -19.78 3.68
N LYS A 123 6.13 -19.28 2.72
CA LYS A 123 5.90 -17.85 2.45
C LYS A 123 7.21 -17.07 2.39
N LEU A 124 7.93 -17.24 1.30
CA LEU A 124 9.25 -16.65 1.14
C LEU A 124 9.12 -15.13 0.95
N PHE A 125 9.76 -14.33 1.80
CA PHE A 125 9.89 -12.91 1.51
C PHE A 125 10.92 -12.72 0.39
N LEU A 126 10.56 -11.90 -0.61
CA LEU A 126 11.47 -11.50 -1.69
C LEU A 126 12.28 -10.30 -1.22
N TYR A 127 11.60 -9.29 -0.68
CA TYR A 127 12.24 -8.21 0.08
C TYR A 127 11.29 -7.63 1.12
N GLN A 128 11.87 -6.96 2.11
CA GLN A 128 11.15 -6.18 3.11
C GLN A 128 11.99 -5.01 3.61
N VAL A 129 11.35 -3.92 4.00
CA VAL A 129 11.98 -2.84 4.75
C VAL A 129 12.21 -3.34 6.18
N ASP A 130 13.48 -3.44 6.57
CA ASP A 130 13.93 -4.00 7.86
C ASP A 130 14.01 -2.93 8.95
N ARG A 131 14.43 -1.71 8.59
CA ARG A 131 14.47 -0.56 9.50
C ARG A 131 14.09 0.73 8.79
N GLU A 132 13.22 1.49 9.45
CA GLU A 132 13.05 2.92 9.19
C GLU A 132 14.36 3.66 9.51
N SER A 133 14.66 4.75 8.79
CA SER A 133 15.82 5.59 9.13
C SER A 133 15.76 5.99 10.60
N SER A 134 16.88 5.80 11.30
CA SER A 134 17.07 6.19 12.70
C SER A 134 17.05 7.71 12.91
N SER A 135 17.03 8.50 11.84
CA SER A 135 16.88 9.96 11.88
C SER A 135 15.57 10.39 11.21
N PRO A 136 14.77 11.28 11.84
CA PRO A 136 13.55 11.85 11.25
C PRO A 136 13.81 12.80 10.07
N TYR A 137 15.07 13.04 9.73
CA TYR A 137 15.47 13.88 8.59
C TYR A 137 16.09 13.08 7.43
N SER A 138 16.27 11.77 7.60
CA SER A 138 16.85 10.92 6.57
C SER A 138 15.76 10.10 5.86
N ASN A 139 15.82 10.13 4.54
CA ASN A 139 14.97 9.35 3.65
C ASN A 139 15.56 7.96 3.33
N GLU A 140 16.64 7.58 4.03
CA GLU A 140 17.25 6.27 3.86
C GLU A 140 16.37 5.19 4.48
N ILE A 141 16.26 4.05 3.80
CA ILE A 141 15.59 2.85 4.32
C ILE A 141 16.55 1.68 4.19
N GLN A 142 16.53 0.78 5.16
CA GLN A 142 17.26 -0.49 5.06
C GLN A 142 16.31 -1.56 4.53
N VAL A 143 16.72 -2.23 3.47
CA VAL A 143 15.94 -3.28 2.81
C VAL A 143 16.68 -4.60 2.97
N ALA A 144 16.01 -5.58 3.59
CA ALA A 144 16.42 -6.97 3.56
C ALA A 144 15.81 -7.63 2.32
N TYR A 145 16.59 -8.45 1.62
CA TYR A 145 16.11 -9.19 0.46
C TYR A 145 16.64 -10.63 0.50
N ASN A 146 15.87 -11.54 -0.09
CA ASN A 146 16.27 -12.93 -0.20
C ASN A 146 17.04 -13.13 -1.51
N ASN A 147 18.29 -13.56 -1.41
CA ASN A 147 19.15 -13.87 -2.56
C ASN A 147 19.11 -15.35 -2.96
N PHE A 148 18.21 -16.15 -2.36
CA PHE A 148 18.01 -17.58 -2.60
C PHE A 148 19.26 -18.45 -2.39
N ALA A 149 20.29 -17.92 -1.72
CA ALA A 149 21.55 -18.61 -1.52
C ALA A 149 21.54 -19.65 -0.39
N ARG A 150 20.40 -19.83 0.30
CA ARG A 150 20.25 -20.71 1.48
C ARG A 150 19.10 -21.72 1.34
N GLU A 151 18.77 -22.12 0.12
CA GLU A 151 17.94 -23.31 -0.12
C GLU A 151 18.86 -24.54 -0.29
N GLU A 152 19.34 -25.08 0.84
CA GLU A 152 19.89 -26.45 0.95
C GLU A 152 19.14 -27.21 2.04
#